data_AF-A0A1J3H5N0-F1
#
_entry.id   AF-A0A1J3H5N0-F1
#
_cell.length_a   1.000
_cell.length_b   1.000
_cell.length_c   1.000
_cell.angle_alpha   90.00
_cell.angle_beta   90.00
_cell.angle_gamma   90.00
#
_symmetry.space_group_name_H-M   'P 1'
#
loop_
_entity.id
_entity.type
_entity.pdbx_description
1 polymer ?
#
loop_
_entity_poly.entity_id
_entity_poly.type
_entity_poly.pdbx_seq_one_letter_code
_entity_poly.pdbx_strand_id
1 'polypeptide(L)'
;LEDGRQLPTEKSGHNCYVTVAWDDVSLDDYDCIVVPGGRSPEFLVMNDKAVRLVKKFVEKGKFVAAIGMGIWLLATTGALKNKRCASGSKTKVAVKVGGGQIVESE
;
A
#
# COMPACT_ATOMS: atom_id res chain seq x y z
N LEU A 1 -25.44 2.69 8.86
CA LEU A 1 -24.17 3.14 9.47
C LEU A 1 -24.55 4.20 10.48
N GLU A 2 -24.52 3.87 11.78
CA GLU A 2 -25.17 4.61 12.88
C GLU A 2 -24.56 5.98 13.23
N ASP A 3 -23.62 6.51 12.47
CA ASP A 3 -22.85 7.71 12.86
C ASP A 3 -22.96 8.92 11.91
N GLY A 4 -23.80 8.85 10.86
CA GLY A 4 -23.97 9.97 9.94
C GLY A 4 -22.69 10.41 9.22
N ARG A 5 -21.60 9.60 9.22
CA ARG A 5 -20.37 9.96 8.53
C ARG A 5 -20.61 10.00 7.03
N GLN A 6 -20.53 11.20 6.47
CA GLN A 6 -20.57 11.38 5.03
C GLN A 6 -19.38 10.65 4.40
N LEU A 7 -19.65 9.81 3.41
CA LEU A 7 -18.59 9.20 2.63
C LEU A 7 -17.79 10.31 1.94
N PRO A 8 -16.45 10.21 1.90
CA PRO A 8 -15.64 11.19 1.18
C PRO A 8 -16.12 11.26 -0.27
N THR A 9 -16.26 12.49 -0.78
CA THR A 9 -16.53 12.70 -2.20
C THR A 9 -15.23 12.63 -2.97
N GLU A 10 -15.21 11.87 -4.06
CA GLU A 10 -14.06 11.81 -4.96
C GLU A 10 -14.23 12.84 -6.07
N LYS A 11 -13.18 13.62 -6.31
CA LYS A 11 -13.10 14.63 -7.38
C LYS A 11 -11.77 14.46 -8.10
N SER A 12 -11.69 14.91 -9.35
CA SER A 12 -10.43 14.89 -10.09
C SER A 12 -9.37 15.71 -9.36
N GLY A 13 -8.22 15.10 -9.12
CA GLY A 13 -7.01 15.79 -8.68
C GLY A 13 -6.15 16.23 -9.87
N HIS A 14 -4.88 16.53 -9.58
CA HIS A 14 -3.88 16.81 -10.60
C HIS A 14 -3.40 15.52 -11.27
N ASN A 15 -3.01 15.63 -12.54
CA ASN A 15 -2.27 14.56 -13.20
C ASN A 15 -0.87 14.45 -12.60
N CYS A 16 -0.38 13.22 -12.45
CA CYS A 16 0.99 12.93 -12.01
C CYS A 16 1.77 12.34 -13.18
N TYR A 17 2.97 12.85 -13.45
CA TYR A 17 3.83 12.33 -14.50
C TYR A 17 4.57 11.08 -14.00
N VAL A 18 4.54 10.03 -14.81
CA VAL A 18 5.34 8.82 -14.58
C VAL A 18 6.76 9.08 -15.08
N THR A 19 7.75 8.85 -14.23
CA THR A 19 9.16 9.15 -14.52
C THR A 19 9.99 7.93 -14.92
N VAL A 20 9.51 6.72 -14.61
CA VAL A 20 10.22 5.46 -14.87
C VAL A 20 9.22 4.35 -15.15
N ALA A 21 9.52 3.48 -16.12
CA ALA A 21 8.73 2.29 -16.38
C ALA A 21 9.12 1.17 -15.41
N TRP A 22 8.18 0.27 -15.12
CA TRP A 22 8.43 -0.85 -14.19
C TRP A 22 9.64 -1.72 -14.55
N ASP A 23 9.87 -1.93 -15.85
CA ASP A 23 10.93 -2.79 -16.35
C ASP A 23 12.32 -2.12 -16.29
N ASP A 24 12.35 -0.79 -16.11
CA ASP A 24 13.59 0.01 -16.00
C ASP A 24 14.02 0.24 -14.54
N VAL A 25 13.27 -0.29 -13.56
CA VAL A 25 13.59 -0.14 -12.14
C VAL A 25 14.62 -1.20 -11.72
N SER A 26 15.86 -0.75 -11.46
CA SER A 26 16.83 -1.54 -10.69
C SER A 26 16.63 -1.29 -9.20
N LEU A 27 16.51 -2.37 -8.42
CA LEU A 27 16.31 -2.25 -6.97
C LEU A 27 17.48 -1.57 -6.28
N ASP A 28 18.70 -1.69 -6.81
CA ASP A 28 19.91 -1.19 -6.15
C ASP A 28 20.02 0.34 -6.21
N ASP A 29 19.23 0.98 -7.08
CA ASP A 29 19.17 2.43 -7.23
C ASP A 29 18.25 3.12 -6.20
N TYR A 30 17.50 2.35 -5.40
CA TYR A 30 16.50 2.87 -4.46
C TYR A 30 16.69 2.30 -3.06
N ASP A 31 16.73 3.16 -2.04
CA ASP A 31 16.77 2.72 -0.64
C ASP A 31 15.42 2.24 -0.10
N CYS A 32 14.32 2.72 -0.70
CA CYS A 32 12.97 2.45 -0.22
C CYS A 32 11.93 2.47 -1.35
N ILE A 33 10.73 2.00 -1.01
CA ILE A 33 9.53 2.13 -1.85
C ILE A 33 8.36 2.67 -1.01
N VAL A 34 7.59 3.57 -1.60
CA VAL A 34 6.38 4.15 -1.01
C VAL A 34 5.17 3.81 -1.86
N VAL A 35 4.14 3.24 -1.24
CA VAL A 35 2.88 2.87 -1.90
C VAL A 35 1.77 3.84 -1.47
N PRO A 36 1.43 4.85 -2.29
CA PRO A 36 0.36 5.78 -1.99
C PRO A 36 -1.02 5.11 -2.01
N GLY A 37 -1.99 5.80 -1.38
CA GLY A 37 -3.37 5.35 -1.29
C GLY A 37 -4.22 5.75 -2.50
N GLY A 38 -5.48 6.11 -2.24
CA GLY A 38 -6.48 6.36 -3.28
C GLY A 38 -7.06 5.06 -3.84
N ARG A 39 -7.53 5.08 -5.08
CA ARG A 39 -8.16 3.90 -5.73
C ARG A 39 -7.19 3.03 -6.51
N SER A 40 -6.01 3.54 -6.86
CA SER A 40 -5.01 2.79 -7.63
C SER A 40 -4.63 1.44 -6.99
N PRO A 41 -4.46 1.31 -5.66
CA PRO A 41 -4.11 0.02 -5.05
C PRO A 41 -5.12 -1.10 -5.31
N GLU A 42 -6.40 -0.80 -5.50
CA GLU A 42 -7.45 -1.79 -5.84
C GLU A 42 -7.14 -2.51 -7.17
N PHE A 43 -6.50 -1.81 -8.11
CA PHE A 43 -6.10 -2.37 -9.40
C PHE A 43 -4.68 -2.94 -9.35
N LEU A 44 -3.76 -2.28 -8.63
CA LEU A 44 -2.35 -2.70 -8.57
C LEU A 44 -2.16 -4.06 -7.90
N VAL A 45 -3.04 -4.47 -6.97
CA VAL A 45 -2.99 -5.81 -6.37
C VAL A 45 -3.21 -6.94 -7.39
N MET A 46 -3.87 -6.65 -8.52
CA MET A 46 -4.06 -7.60 -9.62
C MET A 46 -2.94 -7.48 -10.67
N ASN A 47 -2.06 -6.48 -10.54
CA ASN A 47 -0.94 -6.30 -11.45
C ASN A 47 0.31 -7.01 -10.91
N ASP A 48 0.59 -8.14 -11.54
CA ASP A 48 1.73 -9.01 -11.28
C ASP A 48 3.10 -8.29 -11.23
N LYS A 49 3.34 -7.29 -12.10
CA LYS A 49 4.60 -6.53 -12.09
C LYS A 49 4.69 -5.64 -10.85
N ALA A 50 3.59 -4.97 -10.48
CA ALA A 50 3.55 -4.11 -9.30
C ALA A 50 3.73 -4.91 -8.00
N VAL A 51 3.00 -6.03 -7.85
CA VAL A 51 3.14 -6.93 -6.69
C VAL A 51 4.56 -7.46 -6.60
N ARG A 52 5.14 -7.95 -7.72
CA ARG A 52 6.53 -8.44 -7.73
C ARG A 52 7.52 -7.37 -7.35
N LEU A 53 7.37 -6.13 -7.82
CA LEU A 53 8.30 -5.06 -7.47
C LEU A 53 8.31 -4.81 -5.95
N VAL A 54 7.13 -4.57 -5.36
CA VAL A 54 7.03 -4.32 -3.91
C VAL A 54 7.56 -5.52 -3.11
N LYS A 55 7.22 -6.74 -3.53
CA LYS A 55 7.72 -7.96 -2.89
C LYS A 55 9.25 -8.05 -2.91
N LYS A 56 9.90 -7.68 -4.01
CA LYS A 56 11.37 -7.68 -4.08
C LYS A 56 12.01 -6.67 -3.11
N PHE A 57 11.39 -5.50 -2.87
CA PHE A 57 11.85 -4.57 -1.84
C PHE A 57 11.77 -5.20 -0.44
N VAL A 58 10.67 -5.90 -0.15
CA VAL A 58 10.48 -6.63 1.12
C VAL A 58 11.52 -7.74 1.28
N GLU A 59 11.72 -8.56 0.24
CA GLU A 59 12.69 -9.67 0.25
C GLU A 59 14.15 -9.19 0.37
N LYS A 60 14.50 -8.03 -0.20
CA LYS A 60 15.80 -7.38 -0.01
C LYS A 60 15.97 -6.69 1.35
N GLY A 61 14.94 -6.70 2.22
CA GLY A 61 14.98 -6.03 3.51
C GLY A 61 15.04 -4.50 3.42
N LYS A 62 14.64 -3.92 2.29
CA LYS A 62 14.60 -2.46 2.08
C LYS A 62 13.38 -1.85 2.78
N PHE A 63 13.42 -0.54 2.99
CA PHE A 63 12.30 0.16 3.62
C PHE A 63 11.07 0.18 2.70
N VAL A 64 9.93 -0.20 3.25
CA VAL A 64 8.63 -0.20 2.56
C VAL A 64 7.63 0.60 3.38
N ALA A 65 7.06 1.63 2.78
CA ALA A 65 6.01 2.45 3.39
C ALA A 65 4.73 2.37 2.55
N ALA A 66 3.58 2.40 3.21
CA ALA A 66 2.29 2.50 2.54
C ALA A 66 1.32 3.36 3.33
N ILE A 67 0.43 4.04 2.61
CA ILE A 67 -0.58 4.92 3.22
C ILE A 67 -1.96 4.70 2.58
N GLY A 68 -3.01 4.83 3.39
CA GLY A 68 -4.39 4.63 2.95
C GLY A 68 -4.61 3.24 2.35
N MET A 69 -5.25 3.17 1.20
CA MET A 69 -5.50 1.89 0.51
C MET A 69 -4.22 1.21 -0.02
N GLY A 70 -3.05 1.88 -0.01
CA GLY A 70 -1.78 1.28 -0.43
C GLY A 70 -1.40 0.04 0.37
N ILE A 71 -1.94 -0.09 1.59
CA ILE A 71 -1.76 -1.25 2.46
C ILE A 71 -2.25 -2.56 1.82
N TRP A 72 -3.22 -2.51 0.90
CA TRP A 72 -3.69 -3.69 0.18
C TRP A 72 -2.58 -4.32 -0.65
N LEU A 73 -1.75 -3.49 -1.28
CA LEU A 73 -0.61 -3.98 -2.04
C LEU A 73 0.47 -4.56 -1.13
N LEU A 74 0.71 -3.99 0.04
CA LEU A 74 1.64 -4.59 1.01
C LEU A 74 1.13 -5.93 1.55
N ALA A 75 -0.19 -6.06 1.76
CA ALA A 75 -0.80 -7.28 2.27
C ALA A 75 -0.56 -8.50 1.35
N THR A 76 -0.42 -8.29 0.04
CA THR A 76 -0.13 -9.38 -0.92
C THR A 76 1.34 -9.82 -0.93
N THR A 77 2.24 -9.07 -0.28
CA THR A 77 3.69 -9.34 -0.32
C THR A 77 4.22 -10.09 0.90
N GLY A 78 3.40 -10.26 1.94
CA GLY A 78 3.81 -10.82 3.23
C GLY A 78 4.51 -9.81 4.16
N ALA A 79 4.71 -8.56 3.72
CA ALA A 79 5.36 -7.50 4.50
C ALA A 79 4.71 -7.23 5.86
N LEU A 80 3.40 -7.51 5.99
CA LEU A 80 2.64 -7.19 7.20
C LEU A 80 2.74 -8.27 8.29
N LYS A 81 3.23 -9.47 7.96
CA LYS A 81 3.25 -10.60 8.90
C LYS A 81 4.08 -10.25 10.14
N ASN A 82 3.46 -10.38 11.32
CA ASN A 82 4.07 -10.05 12.61
C ASN A 82 4.53 -8.57 12.73
N LYS A 83 3.97 -7.65 11.94
CA LYS A 83 4.24 -6.22 12.02
C LYS A 83 3.07 -5.46 12.62
N ARG A 84 3.39 -4.39 13.35
CA ARG A 84 2.43 -3.42 13.89
C ARG A 84 2.14 -2.35 12.84
N CYS A 85 0.87 -2.16 12.48
CA CYS A 85 0.45 -1.26 11.42
C CYS A 85 -0.66 -0.31 11.91
N ALA A 86 -0.47 0.99 11.69
CA ALA A 86 -1.54 1.95 11.86
C ALA A 86 -2.61 1.74 10.79
N SER A 87 -3.90 1.82 11.16
CA SER A 87 -4.98 1.57 10.22
C SER A 87 -6.28 2.29 10.60
N GLY A 88 -6.90 2.96 9.63
CA GLY A 88 -8.27 3.45 9.75
C GLY A 88 -9.30 2.35 9.48
N SER A 89 -10.58 2.63 9.69
CA SER A 89 -11.67 1.65 9.59
C SER A 89 -11.71 0.87 8.27
N LYS A 90 -11.39 1.52 7.14
CA LYS A 90 -11.42 0.92 5.80
C LYS A 90 -10.21 0.00 5.51
N THR A 91 -9.10 0.19 6.21
CA THR A 91 -7.84 -0.55 5.97
C THR A 91 -7.63 -1.71 6.94
N LYS A 92 -8.45 -1.81 8.01
CA LYS A 92 -8.28 -2.83 9.06
C LYS A 92 -8.30 -4.25 8.49
N VAL A 93 -9.16 -4.50 7.51
CA VAL A 93 -9.28 -5.81 6.87
C VAL A 93 -7.99 -6.18 6.13
N ALA A 94 -7.41 -5.25 5.37
CA ALA A 94 -6.16 -5.49 4.65
C ALA A 94 -5.01 -5.86 5.60
N VAL A 95 -4.89 -5.16 6.73
CA VAL A 95 -3.89 -5.47 7.76
C VAL A 95 -4.10 -6.87 8.34
N LYS A 96 -5.34 -7.24 8.68
CA LYS A 96 -5.67 -8.58 9.19
C LYS A 96 -5.35 -9.69 8.18
N VAL A 97 -5.78 -9.52 6.94
CA VAL A 97 -5.53 -10.49 5.85
C VAL A 97 -4.03 -10.66 5.59
N GLY A 98 -3.26 -9.57 5.67
CA GLY A 98 -1.80 -9.62 5.56
C GLY A 98 -1.07 -10.18 6.78
N GLY A 99 -1.78 -10.56 7.85
CA GLY A 99 -1.18 -11.10 9.08
C GLY A 99 -0.53 -10.04 9.99
N GLY A 100 -0.91 -8.77 9.83
CA GLY A 100 -0.44 -7.67 10.67
C GLY A 100 -1.28 -7.44 11.92
N GLN A 101 -0.67 -6.77 12.89
CA GLN A 101 -1.31 -6.32 14.12
C GLN A 101 -1.74 -4.86 13.96
N ILE A 102 -3.03 -4.59 14.11
CA ILE A 102 -3.56 -3.22 14.05
C ILE A 102 -3.14 -2.47 15.31
N VAL A 103 -2.63 -1.25 15.13
CA VAL A 103 -2.39 -0.30 16.20
C VAL A 103 -3.26 0.93 15.95
N GLU A 104 -3.96 1.37 16.99
CA GLU A 104 -4.73 2.60 16.99
C GLU A 104 -3.98 3.61 17.87
N SER A 105 -3.93 4.87 17.45
CA SER A 105 -3.51 5.95 18.34
C SER A 105 -4.66 6.31 19.25
N GLU A 106 -4.36 6.60 20.51
CA GLU A 106 -5.28 7.25 21.45
C GLU A 106 -5.68 8.65 20.96
#